data_AF-A0A814BJW9-F1
#
_entry.id   AF-A0A814BJW9-F1
#
_cell.length_a   1.000
_cell.length_b   1.000
_cell.length_c   1.000
_cell.angle_alpha   90.00
_cell.angle_beta   90.00
_cell.angle_gamma   90.00
#
_symmetry.space_group_name_H-M   'P 1'
#
loop_
_entity.id
_entity.type
_entity.pdbx_description
1 polymer ?
#
loop_
_entity_poly.entity_id
_entity_poly.type
_entity_poly.pdbx_seq_one_letter_code
_entity_poly.pdbx_strand_id
1 'polypeptide(L)'
;MLLDNDHFLLELTKLFQQQRVKNSGSLCLTMKRYSGQTKPKPQLTKKQRLEQKNASTPTATTSAHSPTTNEPVEYKCLVRAGFGSKKLSTVVSAKDINRFQLAYSNLLKANMDTLKKKAKESKTAGQASTTNPNSNIPSSPVLSSSSTAANQQKKTPTTPAKKK
;
A
#
# COMPACT_ATOMS: atom_id res chain seq x y z
N MET A 1 9.40 -15.25 4.21
CA MET A 1 8.93 -15.47 5.59
C MET A 1 7.67 -14.64 5.83
N LEU A 2 6.65 -15.18 6.50
CA LEU A 2 5.47 -14.42 6.92
C LEU A 2 5.77 -13.74 8.26
N LEU A 3 5.55 -12.43 8.34
CA LEU A 3 5.89 -11.58 9.47
C LEU A 3 4.66 -10.79 9.93
N ASP A 4 4.70 -10.31 11.16
CA ASP A 4 3.73 -9.33 11.67
C ASP A 4 3.91 -7.97 10.98
N ASN A 5 2.88 -7.12 11.04
CA ASN A 5 2.86 -5.83 10.37
C ASN A 5 4.00 -4.90 10.79
N ASP A 6 4.25 -4.74 12.08
CA ASP A 6 5.31 -3.85 12.59
C ASP A 6 6.70 -4.43 12.25
N HIS A 7 6.89 -5.75 12.43
CA HIS A 7 8.12 -6.44 12.07
C HIS A 7 8.42 -6.36 10.58
N PHE A 8 7.41 -6.48 9.73
CA PHE A 8 7.55 -6.32 8.29
C PHE A 8 8.07 -4.93 7.91
N LEU A 9 7.57 -3.87 8.56
CA LEU A 9 8.01 -2.49 8.29
C LEU A 9 9.47 -2.26 8.73
N LEU A 10 9.87 -2.81 9.88
CA LEU A 10 11.26 -2.76 10.34
C LEU A 10 12.20 -3.47 9.36
N GLU A 11 11.83 -4.67 8.93
CA GLU A 11 12.66 -5.47 8.03
C GLU A 11 12.69 -4.90 6.61
N LEU A 12 11.59 -4.29 6.16
CA LEU A 12 11.54 -3.53 4.92
C LEU A 12 12.49 -2.32 4.96
N THR A 13 12.56 -1.62 6.09
CA THR A 13 13.50 -0.50 6.28
C THR A 13 14.95 -0.99 6.16
N LYS A 14 15.28 -2.12 6.79
CA LYS A 14 16.61 -2.75 6.66
C LYS A 14 16.91 -3.16 5.21
N LEU A 15 15.92 -3.62 4.45
CA LEU A 15 16.11 -3.93 3.03
C LEU A 15 16.45 -2.68 2.20
N PHE A 16 15.77 -1.55 2.44
CA PHE A 16 16.12 -0.29 1.75
C PHE A 16 17.54 0.18 2.07
N GLN A 17 17.97 0.08 3.33
CA GLN A 17 19.34 0.41 3.74
C GLN A 17 20.35 -0.53 3.05
N GLN A 18 20.06 -1.83 2.99
CA GLN A 18 20.91 -2.81 2.30
C GLN A 18 21.00 -2.54 0.80
N GLN A 19 19.89 -2.17 0.15
CA GLN A 19 19.89 -1.78 -1.26
C GLN A 19 20.79 -0.57 -1.48
N ARG A 20 20.70 0.44 -0.60
CA ARG A 20 21.56 1.64 -0.68
C ARG A 20 23.04 1.31 -0.50
N VAL A 21 23.39 0.52 0.52
CA VAL A 21 24.79 0.12 0.77
C VAL A 21 25.36 -0.69 -0.39
N LYS A 22 24.57 -1.59 -0.98
CA LYS A 22 25.02 -2.38 -2.14
C LYS A 22 25.10 -1.55 -3.43
N ASN A 23 24.41 -0.40 -3.48
CA ASN A 23 24.27 0.47 -4.66
C ASN A 23 23.91 -0.29 -5.95
N SER A 24 23.23 -1.43 -5.81
CA SER A 24 22.94 -2.36 -6.91
C SER A 24 21.78 -3.28 -6.55
N GLY A 25 21.02 -3.67 -7.56
CA GLY A 25 19.80 -4.46 -7.45
C GLY A 25 18.55 -3.61 -7.24
N SER A 26 17.39 -4.27 -7.35
CA SER A 26 16.08 -3.66 -7.20
C SER A 26 15.29 -4.38 -6.12
N LEU A 27 14.68 -3.62 -5.20
CA LEU A 27 13.68 -4.11 -4.26
C LEU A 27 12.34 -4.22 -4.97
N CYS A 28 11.80 -5.43 -5.09
CA CYS A 28 10.46 -5.64 -5.60
C CYS A 28 9.45 -5.65 -4.45
N LEU A 29 8.31 -4.98 -4.64
CA LEU A 29 7.25 -4.90 -3.66
C LEU A 29 5.92 -5.17 -4.35
N THR A 30 5.14 -6.09 -3.79
CA THR A 30 3.86 -6.54 -4.37
C THR A 30 2.78 -6.50 -3.32
N MET A 31 1.61 -5.99 -3.67
CA MET A 31 0.41 -5.97 -2.83
C MET A 31 -0.70 -6.68 -3.60
N LYS A 32 -1.30 -7.73 -3.02
CA LYS A 32 -2.36 -8.52 -3.66
C LYS A 32 -3.48 -8.80 -2.68
N ARG A 33 -4.73 -8.77 -3.13
CA ARG A 33 -5.88 -9.21 -2.31
C ARG A 33 -5.64 -10.65 -1.84
N TYR A 34 -5.81 -10.87 -0.54
CA TYR A 34 -5.62 -12.16 0.09
C TYR A 34 -6.96 -12.72 0.57
N SER A 35 -7.28 -13.93 0.11
CA SER A 35 -8.55 -14.61 0.39
C SER A 35 -8.42 -15.68 1.48
N GLY A 36 -7.35 -15.69 2.27
CA GLY A 36 -7.11 -16.70 3.31
C GLY A 36 -6.68 -18.08 2.78
N GLN A 37 -6.57 -18.25 1.46
CA GLN A 37 -6.15 -19.52 0.87
C GLN A 37 -4.69 -19.83 1.21
N THR A 38 -4.49 -20.93 1.92
CA THR A 38 -3.16 -21.44 2.32
C THR A 38 -2.79 -22.72 1.58
N LYS A 39 -3.78 -23.36 0.95
CA LYS A 39 -3.62 -24.56 0.13
C LYS A 39 -4.00 -24.25 -1.31
N PRO A 40 -3.38 -24.90 -2.31
CA PRO A 40 -3.82 -24.77 -3.69
C PRO A 40 -5.28 -25.23 -3.81
N LYS A 41 -6.06 -24.58 -4.67
CA LYS A 41 -7.40 -25.07 -5.00
C LYS A 41 -7.25 -26.40 -5.74
N PRO A 42 -7.93 -27.47 -5.30
CA PRO A 42 -7.88 -28.75 -6.00
C PRO A 42 -8.33 -28.56 -7.45
N GLN A 43 -7.52 -29.03 -8.40
CA GLN A 43 -7.87 -29.05 -9.82
C GLN A 43 -8.95 -30.12 -10.02
N LEU A 44 -10.17 -29.71 -10.33
CA LEU A 44 -11.26 -30.64 -10.64
C LEU A 44 -10.91 -31.43 -11.90
N THR A 45 -10.99 -32.76 -11.84
CA THR A 45 -10.82 -33.62 -13.01
C THR A 45 -12.01 -33.46 -13.97
N LYS A 46 -11.81 -33.72 -15.28
CA LYS A 46 -12.87 -33.58 -16.31
C LYS A 46 -14.17 -34.33 -15.97
N LYS A 47 -14.11 -35.45 -15.24
CA LYS A 47 -15.28 -36.20 -14.77
C LYS A 47 -16.07 -35.44 -13.69
N GLN A 48 -15.38 -34.85 -12.71
CA GLN A 48 -16.00 -34.06 -11.64
C GLN A 48 -16.58 -32.72 -12.13
N ARG A 49 -15.97 -32.13 -13.17
CA ARG A 49 -16.51 -30.91 -13.84
C ARG A 49 -17.83 -31.18 -14.58
N LEU A 50 -18.09 -32.42 -14.99
CA LEU A 50 -19.32 -32.81 -15.67
C LEU A 50 -20.46 -33.07 -14.69
N GLU A 51 -20.18 -33.68 -13.53
CA GLU A 51 -21.17 -33.94 -12.48
C GLU A 51 -21.62 -32.66 -11.76
N GLN A 52 -20.73 -31.68 -11.56
CA GLN A 52 -21.10 -30.36 -11.01
C GLN A 52 -21.95 -29.50 -11.94
N LYS A 53 -22.04 -29.85 -13.24
CA LYS A 53 -22.86 -29.12 -14.21
C LYS A 53 -24.33 -29.56 -14.19
N ASN A 54 -24.64 -30.73 -13.62
CA ASN A 54 -25.99 -31.30 -13.59
C ASN A 54 -26.71 -31.13 -12.24
N ALA A 55 -26.09 -30.46 -11.25
CA ALA A 55 -26.69 -30.18 -9.94
C ALA A 55 -27.07 -28.69 -9.75
N SER A 56 -27.22 -27.91 -10.82
CA SER A 56 -27.60 -26.49 -10.75
C SER A 56 -28.93 -26.21 -11.44
N THR A 57 -30.01 -26.32 -10.68
CA THR A 57 -31.27 -25.59 -10.87
C THR A 57 -30.98 -24.07 -10.83
N PRO A 58 -31.58 -23.23 -11.70
CA PRO A 58 -31.12 -21.86 -11.88
C PRO A 58 -31.72 -20.93 -10.82
N THR A 59 -30.87 -20.28 -10.04
CA THR A 59 -31.19 -18.99 -9.42
C THR A 59 -29.98 -18.10 -9.59
N ALA A 60 -30.13 -17.04 -10.37
CA ALA A 60 -29.10 -16.06 -10.64
C ALA A 60 -28.76 -15.30 -9.36
N THR A 61 -27.57 -15.53 -8.77
CA THR A 61 -26.86 -14.60 -7.88
C THR A 61 -25.38 -15.00 -7.78
N THR A 62 -24.51 -14.12 -8.31
CA THR A 62 -23.08 -13.89 -8.03
C THR A 62 -22.25 -14.93 -7.25
N SER A 63 -21.32 -15.57 -7.97
CA SER A 63 -19.95 -15.96 -7.58
C SER A 63 -19.70 -16.44 -6.12
N ALA A 64 -19.98 -17.72 -5.90
CA ALA A 64 -19.20 -18.69 -5.12
C ALA A 64 -18.29 -18.17 -3.99
N HIS A 65 -18.88 -17.94 -2.81
CA HIS A 65 -18.39 -18.51 -1.55
C HIS A 65 -19.54 -18.57 -0.54
N SER A 66 -19.98 -19.77 -0.15
CA SER A 66 -20.73 -19.97 1.09
C SER A 66 -19.76 -19.74 2.27
N PRO A 67 -20.26 -19.09 3.33
CA PRO A 67 -20.57 -19.88 4.50
C PRO A 67 -21.98 -19.58 5.01
N THR A 68 -22.61 -20.64 5.49
CA THR A 68 -23.63 -20.56 6.52
C THR A 68 -23.12 -19.70 7.69
N THR A 69 -23.98 -18.82 8.19
CA THR A 69 -23.81 -17.96 9.38
C THR A 69 -23.15 -16.59 9.12
N ASN A 70 -23.83 -15.57 9.63
CA ASN A 70 -23.63 -14.12 9.62
C ASN A 70 -22.24 -13.64 10.11
N GLU A 71 -21.14 -14.04 9.46
CA GLU A 71 -19.78 -13.57 9.77
C GLU A 71 -19.25 -12.63 8.67
N PRO A 72 -18.78 -11.41 9.02
CA PRO A 72 -18.34 -10.43 8.06
C PRO A 72 -17.12 -10.92 7.26
N VAL A 73 -17.21 -10.83 5.93
CA VAL A 73 -16.10 -11.16 5.00
C VAL A 73 -14.90 -10.27 5.31
N GLU A 74 -13.89 -10.84 5.97
CA GLU A 74 -12.71 -10.10 6.37
C GLU A 74 -11.80 -9.82 5.15
N TYR A 75 -11.75 -8.57 4.71
CA TYR A 75 -10.85 -8.13 3.64
C TYR A 75 -9.40 -8.10 4.13
N LYS A 76 -8.52 -8.84 3.43
CA LYS A 76 -7.09 -8.92 3.71
C LYS A 76 -6.25 -8.58 2.48
N CYS A 77 -5.09 -7.97 2.70
CA CYS A 77 -4.09 -7.68 1.69
C CYS A 77 -2.79 -8.39 2.04
N LEU A 78 -2.20 -9.10 1.07
CA LEU A 78 -0.90 -9.74 1.21
C LEU A 78 0.15 -8.87 0.55
N VAL A 79 1.08 -8.38 1.37
CA VAL A 79 2.21 -7.56 0.96
C VAL A 79 3.45 -8.44 0.94
N ARG A 80 4.26 -8.37 -0.11
CA ARG A 80 5.53 -9.11 -0.21
C ARG A 80 6.64 -8.20 -0.72
N ALA A 81 7.79 -8.27 -0.08
CA ALA A 81 9.00 -7.58 -0.48
C ALA A 81 10.11 -8.59 -0.81
N GLY A 82 10.92 -8.29 -1.82
CA GLY A 82 12.03 -9.13 -2.23
C GLY A 82 13.24 -8.31 -2.67
N PHE A 83 14.42 -8.65 -2.14
CA PHE A 83 15.70 -8.10 -2.57
C PHE A 83 16.75 -9.20 -2.61
N GLY A 84 17.16 -9.60 -3.82
CA GLY A 84 18.02 -10.76 -4.03
C GLY A 84 17.40 -12.03 -3.43
N SER A 85 18.11 -12.68 -2.51
CA SER A 85 17.66 -13.89 -1.82
C SER A 85 16.70 -13.62 -0.66
N LYS A 86 16.64 -12.39 -0.13
CA LYS A 86 15.81 -12.06 1.04
C LYS A 86 14.37 -11.78 0.61
N LYS A 87 13.41 -12.51 1.20
CA LYS A 87 11.97 -12.40 0.89
C LYS A 87 11.13 -12.27 2.16
N LEU A 88 10.34 -11.20 2.21
CA LEU A 88 9.45 -10.85 3.32
C LEU A 88 8.00 -10.89 2.83
N SER A 89 7.07 -11.21 3.72
CA SER A 89 5.65 -11.12 3.46
C SER A 89 4.89 -10.81 4.73
N THR A 90 3.79 -10.06 4.63
CA THR A 90 2.82 -9.84 5.72
C THR A 90 1.39 -9.87 5.17
N VAL A 91 0.43 -10.23 6.01
CA VAL A 91 -1.00 -10.12 5.73
C VAL A 91 -1.58 -9.00 6.58
N VAL A 92 -2.13 -7.98 5.91
CA VAL A 92 -2.76 -6.82 6.54
C VAL A 92 -4.27 -7.00 6.50
N SER A 93 -4.90 -7.05 7.67
CA SER A 93 -6.37 -7.04 7.80
C SER A 93 -6.95 -5.64 7.66
N ALA A 94 -8.23 -5.54 7.33
CA ALA A 94 -8.94 -4.26 7.21
C ALA A 94 -8.88 -3.38 8.47
N LYS A 95 -8.80 -3.98 9.66
CA LYS A 95 -8.73 -3.27 10.94
C LYS A 95 -7.42 -2.49 11.11
N ASP A 96 -6.32 -3.03 10.59
CA ASP A 96 -4.97 -2.47 10.79
C ASP A 96 -4.50 -1.61 9.61
N ILE A 97 -5.29 -1.52 8.54
CA ILE A 97 -4.86 -0.90 7.28
C ILE A 97 -4.50 0.58 7.43
N ASN A 98 -5.24 1.33 8.25
CA ASN A 98 -5.00 2.76 8.46
C ASN A 98 -3.64 3.00 9.14
N ARG A 99 -3.35 2.22 10.19
CA ARG A 99 -2.07 2.28 10.89
C ARG A 99 -0.93 1.82 9.99
N PHE A 100 -1.11 0.71 9.29
CA PHE A 100 -0.12 0.19 8.34
C PHE A 100 0.18 1.21 7.24
N GLN A 101 -0.85 1.82 6.64
CA GLN A 101 -0.70 2.80 5.57
C GLN A 101 0.10 4.02 6.01
N LEU A 102 -0.17 4.57 7.20
CA LEU A 102 0.55 5.75 7.70
C LEU A 102 2.05 5.45 7.81
N ALA A 103 2.40 4.36 8.50
CA ALA A 103 3.80 3.96 8.69
C ALA A 103 4.47 3.57 7.35
N TYR A 104 3.78 2.78 6.53
CA TYR A 104 4.27 2.34 5.22
C TYR A 104 4.53 3.50 4.25
N SER A 105 3.62 4.47 4.20
CA SER A 105 3.79 5.64 3.32
C SER A 105 4.97 6.51 3.73
N ASN A 106 5.18 6.70 5.03
CA ASN A 106 6.33 7.42 5.57
C ASN A 106 7.63 6.68 5.28
N LEU A 107 7.63 5.35 5.42
CA LEU A 107 8.76 4.50 5.08
C LEU A 107 9.16 4.65 3.61
N LEU A 108 8.21 4.57 2.67
CA LEU A 108 8.50 4.73 1.24
C LEU A 108 9.07 6.11 0.93
N LYS A 109 8.44 7.17 1.43
CA LYS A 109 8.89 8.56 1.21
C LYS A 109 10.32 8.78 1.73
N ALA A 110 10.66 8.20 2.88
CA ALA A 110 11.98 8.36 3.49
C ALA A 110 13.10 7.57 2.79
N ASN A 111 12.75 6.56 1.97
CA ASN A 111 13.73 5.65 1.36
C ASN A 111 13.79 5.69 -0.18
N MET A 112 12.81 6.31 -0.84
CA MET A 112 12.73 6.49 -2.29
C MET A 112 13.03 7.94 -2.70
N ASP A 113 14.03 8.54 -2.07
CA ASP A 113 14.40 9.95 -2.17
C ASP A 113 15.47 10.24 -3.25
N THR A 114 16.17 9.22 -3.71
CA THR A 114 17.29 9.34 -4.66
C THR A 114 16.88 9.50 -6.13
N LEU A 115 15.65 9.95 -6.39
CA LEU A 115 15.13 10.18 -7.74
C LEU A 115 15.55 11.56 -8.25
N LYS A 116 15.74 11.69 -9.57
CA LYS A 116 16.05 12.99 -10.18
C LYS A 116 14.93 13.99 -9.86
N LYS A 117 15.30 15.18 -9.40
CA LYS A 117 14.35 16.27 -9.19
C LYS A 117 13.70 16.62 -10.52
N LYS A 118 12.38 16.79 -10.52
CA LYS A 118 11.66 17.28 -11.69
C LYS A 118 12.19 18.68 -12.02
N ALA A 119 12.70 18.89 -13.23
CA ALA A 119 13.12 20.21 -13.67
C ALA A 119 11.92 21.16 -13.57
N LYS A 120 12.13 22.33 -12.97
CA LYS A 120 11.13 23.40 -13.03
C LYS A 120 11.18 23.95 -14.45
N GLU A 121 10.31 23.45 -15.32
CA GLU A 121 10.10 24.06 -16.62
C GLU A 121 9.69 25.53 -16.40
N SER A 122 10.61 26.44 -16.72
CA SER A 122 10.25 27.82 -17.00
C SER A 122 9.36 27.77 -18.23
N LYS A 123 8.10 28.20 -18.09
CA LYS A 123 7.17 28.31 -19.22
C LYS A 123 7.72 29.33 -20.23
N THR A 124 8.47 28.86 -21.21
CA THR A 124 8.59 29.48 -22.52
C THR A 124 8.00 28.51 -23.51
N ALA A 125 7.01 28.98 -24.27
CA ALA A 125 6.19 28.17 -25.15
C ALA A 125 7.00 27.40 -26.21
N GLY A 126 6.69 26.11 -26.40
CA GLY A 126 7.21 25.28 -27.48
C GLY A 126 7.07 23.78 -27.20
N GLN A 127 6.08 23.14 -27.82
CA GLN A 127 5.75 21.71 -27.73
C GLN A 127 6.90 20.77 -28.15
N ALA A 128 7.08 19.64 -27.46
CA ALA A 128 6.68 18.30 -27.96
C ALA A 128 7.02 17.18 -26.95
N SER A 129 6.11 16.22 -26.90
CA SER A 129 5.89 15.14 -25.93
C SER A 129 6.77 13.89 -26.11
N THR A 130 6.95 13.11 -25.03
CA THR A 130 6.60 11.67 -24.97
C THR A 130 6.61 11.17 -23.53
N THR A 131 5.46 10.78 -22.98
CA THR A 131 5.25 9.52 -22.23
C THR A 131 3.77 9.38 -21.83
N ASN A 132 3.13 8.34 -22.35
CA ASN A 132 1.75 7.91 -22.08
C ASN A 132 1.57 7.43 -20.63
N PRO A 133 0.46 7.77 -19.97
CA PRO A 133 -0.16 6.89 -18.98
C PRO A 133 -1.56 6.46 -19.45
N ASN A 134 -1.74 5.16 -19.66
CA ASN A 134 -3.06 4.57 -19.68
C ASN A 134 -3.58 4.54 -18.24
N SER A 135 -4.48 5.45 -17.89
CA SER A 135 -5.23 5.41 -16.64
C SER A 135 -6.71 5.62 -16.93
N ASN A 136 -7.43 4.50 -17.11
CA ASN A 136 -8.87 4.48 -16.97
C ASN A 136 -9.21 4.14 -15.51
N ILE A 137 -9.33 5.16 -14.66
CA ILE A 137 -9.97 5.07 -13.34
C ILE A 137 -10.87 6.31 -13.21
N PRO A 138 -12.21 6.17 -13.13
CA PRO A 138 -13.09 7.29 -12.86
C PRO A 138 -12.85 7.76 -11.42
N SER A 139 -12.41 9.01 -11.28
CA SER A 139 -12.28 9.70 -10.00
C SER A 139 -13.62 10.31 -9.61
N SER A 140 -14.19 9.88 -8.49
CA SER A 140 -15.25 10.64 -7.80
C SER A 140 -14.61 11.81 -7.02
N PRO A 141 -15.31 12.96 -6.89
CA PRO A 141 -14.71 14.18 -6.39
C PRO A 141 -14.65 14.17 -4.85
N VAL A 142 -13.48 14.51 -4.30
CA VAL A 142 -13.36 14.93 -2.89
C VAL A 142 -13.07 16.43 -2.90
N LEU A 143 -14.03 17.18 -2.36
CA LEU A 143 -14.01 18.63 -2.20
C LEU A 143 -12.85 19.07 -1.31
N SER A 144 -12.05 20.01 -1.83
CA SER A 144 -11.07 20.80 -1.10
C SER A 144 -11.68 22.14 -0.68
N SER A 145 -11.54 22.50 0.59
CA SER A 145 -11.65 23.87 1.12
C SER A 145 -10.56 24.03 2.21
N SER A 146 -9.46 24.73 1.87
CA SER A 146 -9.10 26.10 2.28
C SER A 146 -8.78 26.24 3.79
N SER A 147 -7.51 26.29 4.21
CA SER A 147 -6.64 27.47 4.37
C SER A 147 -7.18 28.58 5.29
N THR A 148 -6.48 28.87 6.39
CA THR A 148 -6.37 30.22 6.97
C THR A 148 -5.02 30.39 7.64
N ALA A 149 -4.41 31.55 7.40
CA ALA A 149 -3.09 31.99 7.80
C ALA A 149 -3.08 32.71 9.16
N ALA A 150 -1.89 32.75 9.77
CA ALA A 150 -1.26 33.82 10.57
C ALA A 150 -2.12 34.76 11.44
N ASN A 151 -1.78 34.86 12.74
CA ASN A 151 -1.76 36.15 13.44
C ASN A 151 -0.70 36.19 14.57
N GLN A 152 0.04 37.31 14.65
CA GLN A 152 1.06 37.68 15.63
C GLN A 152 0.51 38.73 16.62
N GLN A 153 0.95 38.72 17.89
CA GLN A 153 1.37 39.88 18.72
C GLN A 153 1.51 39.42 20.20
N LYS A 154 2.71 39.37 20.78
CA LYS A 154 3.50 40.46 21.43
C LYS A 154 2.95 40.86 22.82
N LYS A 155 3.73 40.54 23.88
CA LYS A 155 3.92 41.33 25.12
C LYS A 155 5.06 40.75 25.99
N THR A 156 6.09 41.56 26.24
CA THR A 156 7.06 41.53 27.37
C THR A 156 6.86 42.85 28.16
N PRO A 157 7.46 43.14 29.36
CA PRO A 157 8.59 42.49 30.08
C PRO A 157 8.49 42.37 31.64
N THR A 158 9.55 41.79 32.25
CA THR A 158 10.23 42.17 33.54
C THR A 158 10.31 41.11 34.69
N THR A 159 11.53 40.57 34.85
CA THR A 159 12.41 40.20 36.02
C THR A 159 11.83 40.01 37.45
N PRO A 160 12.32 39.04 38.28
CA PRO A 160 13.57 39.22 39.07
C PRO A 160 14.53 38.00 39.25
N ALA A 161 15.83 38.32 39.35
CA ALA A 161 16.92 37.77 40.20
C ALA A 161 17.29 36.26 40.23
N LYS A 162 18.60 35.91 40.10
CA LYS A 162 19.55 35.57 41.21
C LYS A 162 20.87 34.91 40.71
N LYS A 163 22.00 35.29 41.36
CA LYS A 163 23.32 34.60 41.50
C LYS A 163 24.13 34.39 40.20
N LYS A 164 25.40 34.78 40.10
CA LYS A 164 26.52 34.61 41.03
C LYS A 164 27.60 35.65 40.71
#